data_AF-A0A3M2CWJ2-F1
#
_entry.id   AF-A0A3M2CWJ2-F1
#
_cell.length_a   1.000
_cell.length_b   1.000
_cell.length_c   1.000
_cell.angle_alpha   90.00
_cell.angle_beta   90.00
_cell.angle_gamma   90.00
#
_symmetry.space_group_name_H-M   'P 1'
#
loop_
_entity.id
_entity.type
_entity.pdbx_description
1 polymer ?
#
loop_
_entity_poly.entity_id
_entity_poly.type
_entity_poly.pdbx_seq_one_letter_code
_entity_poly.pdbx_strand_id
1 'polypeptide(L)'
;MIDDRNFDQLDQDDRIDGQPGEDAPACGRELTSTQERAIVAMLSEPSIAAAAKKVGIGERTLHRWLREEPFAGEYRRARREAFGQAIALTQRSAAAAVATLLRVMHDPKATWSSRVAAATHVLKFARESIELDDLASRIDGLETRLAEDAA
;
A
#
# COMPACT_ATOMS: atom_id res chain seq x y z
N MET A 1 47.85 5.11 -25.42
CA MET A 1 48.14 3.83 -26.09
C MET A 1 47.11 2.83 -25.58
N ILE A 2 46.13 2.53 -26.45
CA ILE A 2 45.07 1.50 -26.38
C ILE A 2 43.98 1.78 -25.32
N ASP A 3 42.68 1.84 -25.65
CA ASP A 3 41.96 2.02 -26.91
C ASP A 3 40.58 2.55 -26.51
N ASP A 4 40.03 3.38 -27.38
CA ASP A 4 38.63 3.74 -27.41
C ASP A 4 37.77 2.49 -27.61
N ARG A 5 36.46 2.67 -27.34
CA ARG A 5 35.33 1.80 -27.71
C ARG A 5 35.00 0.74 -26.67
N ASN A 6 33.96 1.00 -25.87
CA ASN A 6 32.64 0.43 -26.17
C ASN A 6 31.65 0.80 -25.05
N PHE A 7 31.20 2.06 -25.05
CA PHE A 7 30.06 2.51 -24.24
C PHE A 7 28.90 2.98 -25.14
N ASP A 8 28.88 2.52 -26.39
CA ASP A 8 28.03 3.04 -27.46
C ASP A 8 27.43 1.92 -28.32
N GLN A 9 26.91 0.88 -27.67
CA GLN A 9 26.24 -0.22 -28.35
C GLN A 9 25.19 -0.92 -27.48
N LEU A 10 24.23 -0.17 -26.94
CA LEU A 10 22.93 -0.71 -26.53
C LEU A 10 21.82 0.32 -26.83
N ASP A 11 21.85 0.85 -28.05
CA ASP A 11 20.65 1.34 -28.70
C ASP A 11 20.35 0.39 -29.87
N GLN A 12 19.07 0.11 -30.08
CA GLN A 12 18.44 -0.55 -31.24
C GLN A 12 18.19 -2.07 -31.10
N ASP A 13 17.12 -2.43 -30.41
CA ASP A 13 15.91 -3.00 -31.05
C ASP A 13 15.01 -3.62 -29.98
N ASP A 14 14.10 -2.81 -29.46
CA ASP A 14 12.76 -3.31 -29.12
C ASP A 14 11.80 -2.15 -29.34
N ARG A 15 11.46 -1.95 -30.63
CA ARG A 15 10.19 -1.33 -30.99
C ARG A 15 9.10 -2.20 -30.40
N ILE A 16 8.75 -1.94 -29.15
CA ILE A 16 7.41 -2.25 -28.67
C ILE A 16 6.52 -1.22 -29.34
N ASP A 17 6.09 -1.55 -30.56
CA ASP A 17 4.92 -0.97 -31.21
C ASP A 17 3.69 -1.36 -30.39
N GLY A 18 3.61 -0.80 -29.17
CA GLY A 18 2.41 -0.80 -28.37
C GLY A 18 1.50 0.25 -28.96
N GLN A 19 0.69 -0.14 -29.94
CA GLN A 19 -0.44 0.67 -30.38
C GLN A 19 -1.20 1.13 -29.12
N PRO A 20 -1.38 2.45 -28.91
CA PRO A 20 -2.14 2.93 -27.77
C PRO A 20 -3.56 2.41 -27.93
N GLY A 21 -3.97 1.53 -27.02
CA GLY A 21 -5.32 1.01 -26.92
C GLY A 21 -6.31 2.16 -27.01
N GLU A 22 -7.21 2.02 -27.97
CA GLU A 22 -8.25 2.94 -28.40
C GLU A 22 -9.37 3.04 -27.36
N ASP A 23 -9.03 3.37 -26.12
CA ASP A 23 -9.98 3.55 -25.02
C ASP A 23 -9.85 4.99 -24.49
N ALA A 24 -10.24 5.96 -25.31
CA ALA A 24 -10.49 7.31 -24.82
C ALA A 24 -11.72 7.26 -23.89
N PRO A 25 -11.64 7.79 -22.66
CA PRO A 25 -12.76 7.72 -21.72
C PRO A 25 -13.94 8.55 -22.24
N ALA A 26 -15.07 7.88 -22.48
CA ALA A 26 -16.36 8.53 -22.60
C ALA A 26 -16.74 9.10 -21.22
N CYS A 27 -16.73 10.43 -21.13
CA CYS A 27 -17.32 11.28 -20.09
C CYS A 27 -17.77 10.61 -18.77
N GLY A 28 -16.92 10.66 -17.74
CA GLY A 28 -17.26 10.33 -16.34
C GLY A 28 -16.17 9.51 -15.65
N ARG A 29 -15.18 10.19 -15.04
CA ARG A 29 -13.98 9.70 -14.30
C ARG A 29 -13.95 8.22 -13.82
N GLU A 30 -13.88 7.29 -14.75
CA GLU A 30 -13.70 5.85 -14.48
C GLU A 30 -12.37 5.42 -15.08
N LEU A 31 -11.64 4.56 -14.35
CA LEU A 31 -10.34 4.07 -14.79
C LEU A 31 -10.44 3.42 -16.16
N THR A 32 -9.41 3.56 -16.97
CA THR A 32 -9.33 2.79 -18.22
C THR A 32 -9.22 1.29 -17.91
N SER A 33 -9.69 0.42 -18.81
CA SER A 33 -9.54 -1.04 -18.63
C SER A 33 -8.08 -1.46 -18.40
N THR A 34 -7.13 -0.78 -19.04
CA THR A 34 -5.69 -1.01 -18.83
C THR A 34 -5.25 -0.63 -17.42
N GLN A 35 -5.78 0.45 -16.85
CA GLN A 35 -5.51 0.86 -15.47
C GLN A 35 -6.07 -0.15 -14.45
N GLU A 36 -7.28 -0.67 -14.66
CA GLU A 36 -7.85 -1.71 -13.79
C GLU A 36 -7.01 -2.98 -13.81
N ARG A 37 -6.59 -3.45 -15.00
CA ARG A 37 -5.67 -4.58 -15.13
C ARG A 37 -4.33 -4.31 -14.43
N ALA A 38 -3.84 -3.07 -14.51
CA ALA A 38 -2.62 -2.67 -13.81
C ALA A 38 -2.77 -2.75 -12.29
N ILE A 39 -3.91 -2.35 -11.72
CA ILE A 39 -4.18 -2.50 -10.28
C ILE A 39 -4.14 -3.97 -9.88
N VAL A 40 -4.81 -4.86 -10.61
CA VAL A 40 -4.79 -6.31 -10.32
C VAL A 40 -3.38 -6.89 -10.43
N ALA A 41 -2.61 -6.50 -11.45
CA ALA A 41 -1.23 -6.93 -11.60
C ALA A 41 -0.37 -6.45 -10.44
N MET A 42 -0.53 -5.21 -9.99
CA MET A 42 0.21 -4.65 -8.85
C MET A 42 -0.12 -5.31 -7.51
N LEU A 43 -1.29 -5.93 -7.37
CA LEU A 43 -1.66 -6.67 -6.17
C LEU A 43 -1.13 -8.12 -6.17
N SER A 44 -0.78 -8.66 -7.34
CA SER A 44 -0.34 -10.05 -7.50
C SER A 44 1.16 -10.21 -7.73
N GLU A 45 1.82 -9.19 -8.27
CA GLU A 45 3.24 -9.23 -8.62
C GLU A 45 4.14 -8.66 -7.51
N PRO A 46 5.39 -9.17 -7.37
CA PRO A 46 6.31 -8.75 -6.31
C PRO A 46 6.92 -7.35 -6.52
N SER A 47 6.72 -6.72 -7.69
CA SER A 47 7.28 -5.40 -7.99
C SER A 47 6.46 -4.64 -9.04
N ILE A 48 6.64 -3.32 -9.09
CA ILE A 48 6.02 -2.43 -10.08
C ILE A 48 6.50 -2.80 -11.50
N ALA A 49 7.78 -3.09 -11.67
CA ALA A 49 8.35 -3.56 -12.94
C ALA A 49 7.68 -4.85 -13.44
N ALA A 50 7.51 -5.84 -12.55
CA ALA A 50 6.83 -7.10 -12.89
C ALA A 50 5.35 -6.87 -13.26
N ALA A 51 4.64 -6.03 -12.50
CA ALA A 51 3.27 -5.64 -12.80
C ALA A 51 3.12 -4.92 -14.15
N ALA A 52 4.02 -3.97 -14.44
CA ALA A 52 4.05 -3.23 -15.69
C ALA A 52 4.28 -4.17 -16.89
N LYS A 53 5.26 -5.09 -16.77
CA LYS A 53 5.53 -6.11 -17.79
C LYS A 53 4.32 -7.02 -18.03
N LYS A 54 3.64 -7.46 -16.96
CA LYS A 54 2.46 -8.33 -17.05
C LYS A 54 1.29 -7.68 -17.80
N VAL A 55 1.17 -6.35 -17.71
CA VAL A 55 0.10 -5.57 -18.35
C VAL A 55 0.53 -5.06 -19.73
N GLY A 56 1.82 -5.14 -20.07
CA GLY A 56 2.36 -4.67 -21.35
C GLY A 56 2.57 -3.15 -21.40
N ILE A 57 2.83 -2.50 -20.27
CA ILE A 57 3.06 -1.06 -20.18
C ILE A 57 4.48 -0.74 -19.67
N GLY A 58 4.95 0.47 -19.94
CA GLY A 58 6.21 0.95 -19.37
C GLY A 58 6.10 1.22 -17.86
N GLU A 59 7.13 0.85 -17.09
CA GLU A 59 7.20 1.08 -15.65
C GLU A 59 7.03 2.57 -15.27
N ARG A 60 7.59 3.47 -16.09
CA ARG A 60 7.45 4.93 -15.92
C ARG A 60 5.98 5.38 -16.01
N THR A 61 5.16 4.73 -16.84
CA THR A 61 3.72 5.00 -16.95
C THR A 61 3.01 4.63 -15.65
N LEU A 62 3.33 3.47 -15.07
CA LEU A 62 2.72 3.01 -13.83
C LEU A 62 3.11 3.90 -12.64
N HIS A 63 4.37 4.34 -12.57
CA HIS A 63 4.80 5.33 -11.58
C HIS A 63 4.12 6.69 -11.72
N ARG A 64 3.83 7.13 -12.94
CA ARG A 64 3.08 8.36 -13.18
C ARG A 64 1.65 8.22 -12.67
N TRP A 65 0.95 7.14 -13.02
CA TRP A 65 -0.42 6.89 -12.56
C TRP A 65 -0.54 6.80 -11.04
N LEU A 66 0.47 6.28 -10.34
CA LEU A 66 0.50 6.29 -8.87
C LEU A 66 0.50 7.69 -8.23
N ARG A 67 0.75 8.75 -9.01
CA ARG A 67 0.71 10.14 -8.55
C ARG A 67 -0.55 10.87 -8.99
N GLU A 68 -1.39 10.23 -9.81
CA GLU A 68 -2.58 10.80 -10.41
C GLU A 68 -3.82 10.18 -9.73
N GLU A 69 -4.68 11.02 -9.17
CA GLU A 69 -6.06 10.59 -8.90
C GLU A 69 -6.82 10.55 -10.23
N PRO A 70 -7.65 9.54 -10.51
CA PRO A 70 -8.26 8.55 -9.59
C PRO A 70 -7.48 7.24 -9.38
N PHE A 71 -6.41 6.98 -10.14
CA PHE A 71 -5.71 5.70 -10.11
C PHE A 71 -5.08 5.40 -8.75
N ALA A 72 -4.42 6.38 -8.15
CA ALA A 72 -3.80 6.23 -6.84
C ALA A 72 -4.83 5.92 -5.73
N GLY A 73 -6.02 6.53 -5.77
CA GLY A 73 -7.12 6.27 -4.85
C GLY A 73 -7.63 4.83 -4.97
N GLU A 74 -7.91 4.39 -6.19
CA GLU A 74 -8.42 3.05 -6.48
C GLU A 74 -7.40 1.95 -6.15
N TYR A 75 -6.13 2.14 -6.47
CA TYR A 75 -5.07 1.22 -6.06
C TYR A 75 -4.99 1.10 -4.53
N ARG A 76 -5.07 2.22 -3.81
CA ARG A 76 -5.08 2.21 -2.33
C ARG A 76 -6.31 1.48 -1.79
N ARG A 77 -7.48 1.66 -2.40
CA ARG A 77 -8.72 0.96 -2.03
C ARG A 77 -8.61 -0.54 -2.25
N ALA A 78 -8.26 -0.97 -3.47
CA ALA A 78 -8.10 -2.37 -3.82
C ALA A 78 -7.02 -3.06 -2.97
N ARG A 79 -5.94 -2.36 -2.64
CA ARG A 79 -4.94 -2.85 -1.69
C ARG A 79 -5.54 -3.07 -0.31
N ARG A 80 -6.28 -2.11 0.25
CA ARG A 80 -6.95 -2.31 1.56
C ARG A 80 -7.89 -3.50 1.56
N GLU A 81 -8.68 -3.67 0.51
CA GLU A 81 -9.59 -4.80 0.34
C GLU A 81 -8.83 -6.13 0.30
N ALA A 82 -7.77 -6.22 -0.50
CA ALA A 82 -6.94 -7.42 -0.60
C ALA A 82 -6.28 -7.80 0.74
N PHE A 83 -5.92 -6.82 1.57
CA PHE A 83 -5.34 -7.04 2.90
C PHE A 83 -6.39 -7.28 4.00
N GLY A 84 -7.70 -7.17 3.72
CA GLY A 84 -8.76 -7.23 4.72
C GLY A 84 -8.72 -8.49 5.59
N GLN A 85 -8.48 -9.66 5.01
CA GLN A 85 -8.39 -10.93 5.75
C GLN A 85 -7.20 -10.97 6.71
N ALA A 86 -6.02 -10.50 6.27
CA ALA A 86 -4.83 -10.43 7.09
C ALA A 86 -5.00 -9.44 8.26
N ILE A 87 -5.66 -8.31 8.00
CA ILE A 87 -6.00 -7.32 9.03
C ILE A 87 -6.95 -7.94 10.06
N ALA A 88 -8.03 -8.58 9.62
CA ALA A 88 -8.98 -9.24 10.53
C ALA A 88 -8.31 -10.33 11.38
N LEU A 89 -7.41 -11.12 10.80
CA LEU A 89 -6.64 -12.12 11.54
C LEU A 89 -5.72 -11.48 12.59
N THR A 90 -5.07 -10.37 12.24
CA THR A 90 -4.22 -9.60 13.16
C THR A 90 -5.05 -9.04 14.32
N GLN A 91 -6.19 -8.44 14.03
CA GLN A 91 -7.12 -7.91 15.05
C GLN A 91 -7.60 -9.02 16.00
N ARG A 92 -7.97 -10.18 15.45
CA ARG A 92 -8.38 -11.34 16.26
C ARG A 92 -7.26 -11.87 17.16
N SER A 93 -6.01 -11.78 16.72
CA SER A 93 -4.85 -12.29 17.48
C SER A 93 -4.23 -11.26 18.42
N ALA A 94 -4.62 -9.98 18.34
CA ALA A 94 -4.04 -8.88 19.12
C ALA A 94 -4.07 -9.13 20.63
N ALA A 95 -5.20 -9.60 21.17
CA ALA A 95 -5.32 -9.91 22.60
C ALA A 95 -4.32 -11.00 23.06
N ALA A 96 -4.13 -12.04 22.25
CA ALA A 96 -3.16 -13.10 22.53
C ALA A 96 -1.71 -12.60 22.44
N ALA A 97 -1.42 -11.70 21.50
CA ALA A 97 -0.12 -11.05 21.39
C ALA A 97 0.19 -10.19 22.62
N VAL A 98 -0.75 -9.35 23.06
CA VAL A 98 -0.62 -8.54 24.29
C VAL A 98 -0.42 -9.43 25.51
N ALA A 99 -1.21 -10.51 25.65
CA ALA A 99 -1.04 -11.48 26.75
C ALA A 99 0.36 -12.13 26.73
N THR A 100 0.94 -12.34 25.56
CA THR A 100 2.30 -12.87 25.42
C THR A 100 3.35 -11.85 25.87
N LEU A 101 3.22 -10.59 25.48
CA LEU A 101 4.09 -9.52 25.96
C LEU A 101 4.01 -9.36 27.49
N LEU A 102 2.81 -9.41 28.06
CA LEU A 102 2.62 -9.37 29.51
C LEU A 102 3.30 -10.55 30.21
N ARG A 103 3.22 -11.77 29.65
CA ARG A 103 3.94 -12.93 30.19
C ARG A 103 5.46 -12.72 30.18
N VAL A 104 6.02 -12.25 29.06
CA VAL A 104 7.46 -11.95 28.97
C VAL A 104 7.88 -10.88 29.98
N MET A 105 7.07 -9.83 30.15
CA MET A 105 7.34 -8.73 31.08
C MET A 105 7.41 -9.19 32.54
N HIS A 106 6.62 -10.19 32.92
CA HIS A 106 6.57 -10.74 34.28
C HIS A 106 7.42 -11.99 34.48
N ASP A 107 8.04 -12.54 33.43
CA ASP A 107 8.87 -13.74 33.52
C ASP A 107 10.21 -13.42 34.22
N PRO A 108 10.48 -13.98 35.41
CA PRO A 108 11.75 -13.75 36.11
C PRO A 108 12.95 -14.41 35.40
N LYS A 109 12.72 -15.35 34.47
CA LYS A 109 13.78 -16.01 33.68
C LYS A 109 14.10 -15.25 32.40
N ALA A 110 13.25 -14.31 31.98
CA ALA A 110 13.52 -13.48 30.80
C ALA A 110 14.62 -12.45 31.10
N THR A 111 15.43 -12.13 30.09
CA THR A 111 16.46 -11.10 30.22
C THR A 111 15.84 -9.73 30.47
N TRP A 112 16.56 -8.84 31.14
CA TRP A 112 16.10 -7.46 31.39
C TRP A 112 15.72 -6.72 30.10
N SER A 113 16.51 -6.88 29.03
CA SER A 113 16.21 -6.28 27.74
C SER A 113 14.92 -6.82 27.14
N SER A 114 14.66 -8.13 27.21
CA SER A 114 13.39 -8.73 26.75
C SER A 114 12.19 -8.18 27.52
N ARG A 115 12.31 -8.02 28.85
CA ARG A 115 11.25 -7.47 29.69
C ARG A 115 10.96 -5.99 29.38
N VAL A 116 12.01 -5.18 29.22
CA VAL A 116 11.90 -3.76 28.83
C VAL A 116 11.31 -3.61 27.42
N ALA A 117 11.70 -4.46 26.48
CA ALA A 117 11.13 -4.46 25.13
C ALA A 117 9.64 -4.79 25.16
N ALA A 118 9.24 -5.84 25.90
CA ALA A 118 7.84 -6.20 26.06
C ALA A 118 7.01 -5.05 26.67
N ALA A 119 7.50 -4.44 27.75
CA ALA A 119 6.86 -3.27 28.36
C ALA A 119 6.72 -2.09 27.36
N THR A 120 7.79 -1.81 26.61
CA THR A 120 7.79 -0.76 25.58
C THR A 120 6.74 -1.01 24.50
N HIS A 121 6.62 -2.25 24.03
CA HIS A 121 5.61 -2.61 23.03
C HIS A 121 4.17 -2.49 23.56
N VAL A 122 3.91 -2.87 24.81
CA VAL A 122 2.59 -2.70 25.45
C VAL A 122 2.24 -1.21 25.57
N LEU A 123 3.17 -0.36 26.01
CA LEU A 123 2.94 1.08 26.12
C LEU A 123 2.70 1.73 24.75
N LYS A 124 3.45 1.32 23.72
CA LYS A 124 3.23 1.80 22.34
C LYS A 124 1.85 1.42 21.82
N PHE A 125 1.45 0.16 21.96
CA PHE A 125 0.12 -0.31 21.55
C PHE A 125 -0.99 0.48 22.26
N ALA A 126 -0.88 0.71 23.57
CA ALA A 126 -1.86 1.50 24.32
C ALA A 126 -1.96 2.95 23.83
N ARG A 127 -0.83 3.61 23.57
CA ARG A 127 -0.81 4.99 23.05
C ARG A 127 -1.43 5.07 21.65
N GLU A 128 -1.03 4.16 20.75
CA GLU A 128 -1.54 4.11 19.39
C GLU A 128 -3.06 3.84 19.35
N SER A 129 -3.59 3.00 20.24
CA SER A 129 -5.04 2.79 20.35
C SER A 129 -5.78 4.07 20.75
N ILE A 130 -5.29 4.82 21.73
CA ILE A 130 -5.91 6.09 22.16
C ILE A 130 -5.88 7.13 21.03
N GLU A 131 -4.74 7.26 20.34
CA GLU A 131 -4.60 8.20 19.22
C GLU A 131 -5.55 7.84 18.06
N LEU A 132 -5.70 6.55 17.75
CA LEU A 132 -6.63 6.10 16.71
C LEU A 132 -8.09 6.33 17.10
N ASP A 133 -8.47 6.06 18.35
CA ASP A 133 -9.84 6.29 18.84
C ASP A 133 -10.20 7.78 18.85
N ASP A 134 -9.27 8.66 19.27
CA ASP A 134 -9.46 10.12 19.21
C ASP A 134 -9.63 10.60 17.75
N LEU A 135 -8.79 10.12 16.84
CA LEU A 135 -8.89 10.46 15.42
C LEU A 135 -10.22 9.99 14.82
N ALA A 136 -10.65 8.76 15.12
CA ALA A 136 -11.94 8.24 14.66
C ALA A 136 -13.09 9.11 15.17
N SER A 137 -13.12 9.41 16.47
CA SER A 137 -14.16 10.27 17.06
C SER A 137 -14.19 11.68 16.45
N ARG A 138 -13.02 12.25 16.15
CA ARG A 138 -12.92 13.55 15.48
C ARG A 138 -13.40 13.50 14.04
N ILE A 139 -13.14 12.42 13.31
CA ILE A 139 -13.64 12.23 11.94
C ILE A 139 -15.17 12.11 11.96
N ASP A 140 -15.74 11.27 12.82
CA ASP A 140 -17.20 11.12 12.95
C ASP A 140 -17.88 12.46 13.26
N GLY A 141 -17.27 13.27 14.13
CA GLY A 141 -17.74 14.62 14.43
C GLY A 141 -17.68 15.58 13.24
N LEU A 142 -16.67 15.47 12.38
CA LEU A 142 -16.57 16.26 11.14
C LEU A 142 -17.59 15.81 10.10
N GLU A 143 -17.76 14.49 9.92
CA GLU A 143 -18.72 13.92 8.99
C GLU A 143 -20.16 14.29 9.36
N THR A 144 -20.49 14.26 10.66
CA THR A 144 -21.80 14.69 11.18
C THR A 144 -22.08 16.15 10.85
N ARG A 145 -21.12 17.05 11.12
CA ARG A 145 -21.27 18.48 10.83
C ARG A 145 -21.40 18.78 9.33
N LEU A 146 -20.64 18.08 8.50
CA LEU A 146 -20.75 18.21 7.04
C LEU A 146 -22.12 17.72 6.53
N ALA A 147 -22.70 16.69 7.15
CA ALA A 147 -24.03 16.22 6.81
C ALA A 147 -25.13 17.20 7.26
N GLU A 148 -24.96 17.84 8.41
CA GLU A 148 -25.86 18.90 8.90
C GLU A 148 -25.82 20.15 8.02
N ASP A 149 -24.64 20.59 7.59
CA ASP A 149 -24.47 21.77 6.73
C ASP A 149 -24.98 21.53 5.29
N ALA A 150 -25.11 20.28 4.87
CA ALA A 150 -25.61 19.89 3.55
C ALA A 150 -27.14 19.67 3.50
N ALA A 151 -27.82 19.70 4.65
CA ALA A 151 -29.27 19.50 4.81
C ALA A 151 -30.04 20.82 4.88
#